data_AF-A0A2V3ZUW6-F1
#
_entry.id   AF-A0A2V3ZUW6-F1
#
_cell.length_a   1.000
_cell.length_b   1.000
_cell.length_c   1.000
_cell.angle_alpha   90.00
_cell.angle_beta   90.00
_cell.angle_gamma   90.00
#
_symmetry.space_group_name_H-M   'P 1'
#
loop_
_entity.id
_entity.type
_entity.pdbx_description
1 polymer ?
#
loop_
_entity_poly.entity_id
_entity_poly.type
_entity_poly.pdbx_seq_one_letter_code
_entity_poly.pdbx_strand_id
1 'polypeptide(L)'
;MKMYTGKDLHDITYAQTALEIPVDLLFISVTLTITFLTKEASNITPGIILLLTEILLAFFTVIIWRYSVEKLINNNLIPCGLLGLLNYNLSIWPLIYIIYLNSL
;
A
#
# COMPACT_ATOMS: atom_id res chain seq x y z
N MET A 1 -18.76 25.43 -4.13
CA MET A 1 -17.84 24.75 -5.08
C MET A 1 -16.50 25.49 -5.00
N LYS A 2 -15.45 24.92 -4.42
CA LYS A 2 -14.14 25.58 -4.38
C LYS A 2 -13.55 25.58 -5.80
N MET A 3 -13.22 26.75 -6.33
CA MET A 3 -12.46 26.86 -7.58
C MET A 3 -10.98 26.65 -7.26
N TYR A 4 -10.41 25.57 -7.77
CA TYR A 4 -8.98 25.29 -7.68
C TYR A 4 -8.25 26.08 -8.77
N THR A 5 -7.14 26.74 -8.41
CA THR A 5 -6.26 27.35 -9.41
C THR A 5 -5.47 26.27 -10.15
N GLY A 6 -4.89 26.59 -11.31
CA GLY A 6 -4.08 25.62 -12.07
C GLY A 6 -2.90 25.03 -11.28
N LYS A 7 -2.40 25.75 -10.28
CA LYS A 7 -1.35 25.28 -9.36
C LYS A 7 -1.91 24.30 -8.32
N ASP A 8 -3.06 24.60 -7.73
CA ASP A 8 -3.69 23.73 -6.73
C ASP A 8 -4.08 22.38 -7.31
N LEU A 9 -4.53 22.37 -8.59
CA LEU A 9 -4.88 21.13 -9.28
C LEU A 9 -3.67 20.21 -9.43
N HIS A 10 -2.51 20.77 -9.76
CA HIS A 10 -1.27 20.05 -9.95
C HIS A 10 -0.72 19.46 -8.64
N ASP A 11 -0.79 20.22 -7.55
CA ASP A 11 -0.37 19.77 -6.22
C ASP A 11 -1.26 18.63 -5.70
N ILE A 12 -2.57 18.69 -5.96
CA ILE A 12 -3.51 17.59 -5.63
C ILE A 12 -3.17 16.33 -6.42
N THR A 13 -2.87 16.44 -7.73
CA THR A 13 -2.48 15.29 -8.54
C THR A 13 -1.22 14.62 -8.00
N TYR A 14 -0.18 15.38 -7.66
CA TYR A 14 1.03 14.80 -7.08
C TYR A 14 0.78 14.12 -5.73
N ALA A 15 -0.01 14.74 -4.86
CA ALA A 15 -0.34 14.14 -3.58
C ALA A 15 -1.18 12.86 -3.74
N GLN A 16 -2.09 12.80 -4.72
CA GLN A 16 -2.83 11.58 -5.05
C GLN A 16 -1.90 10.46 -5.52
N THR A 17 -1.00 10.74 -6.46
CA THR A 17 -0.02 9.76 -6.94
C THR A 17 0.89 9.28 -5.81
N ALA A 18 1.32 10.16 -4.91
CA ALA A 18 2.14 9.77 -3.76
C ALA A 18 1.38 8.85 -2.78
N LEU A 19 0.05 8.98 -2.67
CA LEU A 19 -0.79 8.13 -1.82
C LEU A 19 -1.11 6.77 -2.46
N GLU A 20 -0.87 6.61 -3.77
CA GLU A 20 -1.05 5.34 -4.50
C GLU A 20 0.12 4.37 -4.29
N ILE A 21 1.34 4.87 -4.10
CA ILE A 21 2.57 4.08 -3.94
C ILE A 21 2.45 2.92 -2.93
N PRO A 22 1.83 3.08 -1.73
CA PRO A 22 1.63 1.97 -0.79
C PRO A 22 0.87 0.77 -1.37
N VAL A 23 -0.07 1.02 -2.28
CA VAL A 23 -0.84 -0.05 -2.93
C VAL A 23 0.06 -0.84 -3.86
N ASP A 24 0.88 -0.17 -4.66
CA ASP A 24 1.84 -0.81 -5.57
C ASP A 24 2.88 -1.65 -4.80
N LEU A 25 3.40 -1.13 -3.69
CA LEU A 25 4.33 -1.86 -2.83
C LEU A 25 3.73 -3.17 -2.31
N LEU A 26 2.44 -3.20 -1.98
CA LEU A 26 1.78 -4.44 -1.56
C LEU A 26 1.57 -5.41 -2.71
N PHE A 27 1.22 -4.95 -3.91
CA PHE A 27 1.15 -5.82 -5.08
C PHE A 27 2.51 -6.46 -5.40
N ILE A 28 3.60 -5.69 -5.26
CA ILE A 28 4.96 -6.22 -5.39
C ILE A 28 5.22 -7.29 -4.31
N SER A 29 4.86 -7.00 -3.05
CA SER A 29 5.01 -7.96 -1.93
C SER A 29 4.30 -9.28 -2.21
N VAL A 30 3.01 -9.22 -2.61
CA VAL A 30 2.20 -10.40 -2.96
C VAL A 30 2.84 -11.20 -4.09
N THR A 31 3.37 -10.53 -5.11
CA THR A 31 4.04 -11.18 -6.25
C THR A 31 5.29 -11.94 -5.78
N LEU A 32 6.08 -11.36 -4.87
CA LEU A 32 7.26 -12.00 -4.28
C LEU A 32 6.86 -13.18 -3.38
N THR A 33 5.78 -13.06 -2.62
CA THR A 33 5.25 -14.14 -1.77
C THR A 33 4.81 -15.35 -2.59
N ILE A 34 4.12 -15.12 -3.71
CA ILE A 34 3.75 -16.19 -4.65
C ILE A 34 5.00 -16.85 -5.23
N THR A 35 6.00 -16.05 -5.60
CA THR A 35 7.27 -16.57 -6.13
C THR A 35 7.98 -17.47 -5.10
N PHE A 36 8.06 -17.03 -3.85
CA PHE A 36 8.63 -17.81 -2.74
C PHE A 36 7.89 -19.14 -2.55
N LEU A 37 6.55 -19.11 -2.54
CA LEU A 37 5.70 -20.29 -2.42
C LEU A 37 5.97 -21.34 -3.51
N THR A 38 6.25 -20.90 -4.74
CA THR A 38 6.59 -21.82 -5.84
C THR A 38 7.98 -22.45 -5.72
N LYS A 39 8.91 -21.79 -5.00
CA LYS A 39 10.29 -22.25 -4.82
C LYS A 39 10.43 -23.27 -3.68
N GLU A 40 9.73 -23.08 -2.56
CA GLU A 40 9.81 -23.96 -1.38
C GLU A 40 8.58 -24.86 -1.21
N ALA A 41 8.50 -25.92 -2.02
CA ALA A 41 7.38 -26.88 -1.99
C ALA A 41 7.21 -27.62 -0.65
N SER A 42 8.23 -27.64 0.22
CA SER A 42 8.17 -28.30 1.52
C SER A 42 7.40 -27.51 2.59
N ASN A 43 7.19 -26.20 2.42
CA ASN A 43 6.60 -25.30 3.43
C ASN A 43 5.40 -24.51 2.87
N ILE A 44 4.50 -25.19 2.16
CA ILE A 44 3.34 -24.56 1.51
C ILE A 44 2.38 -23.93 2.53
N THR A 45 2.11 -24.59 3.66
CA THR A 45 1.13 -24.11 4.65
C THR A 45 1.46 -22.72 5.23
N PRO A 46 2.66 -22.45 5.77
CA PRO A 46 3.00 -21.12 6.28
C PRO A 46 3.01 -20.05 5.18
N GLY A 47 3.43 -20.38 3.96
CA GLY A 47 3.39 -19.41 2.86
C GLY A 47 1.97 -19.07 2.39
N ILE A 48 1.02 -20.02 2.42
CA ILE A 48 -0.40 -19.73 2.14
C ILE A 48 -0.98 -18.80 3.19
N ILE A 49 -0.66 -19.01 4.48
CA ILE A 49 -1.11 -18.13 5.56
C ILE A 49 -0.54 -16.71 5.36
N LEU A 50 0.73 -16.60 4.99
CA LEU A 50 1.35 -15.32 4.65
C LEU A 50 0.64 -14.63 3.48
N LEU A 51 0.38 -15.36 2.40
CA LEU A 51 -0.32 -14.85 1.22
C LEU A 51 -1.73 -14.33 1.56
N LEU A 52 -2.49 -15.09 2.34
CA LEU A 52 -3.83 -14.66 2.79
C LEU A 52 -3.76 -13.39 3.65
N THR A 53 -2.73 -13.29 4.50
CA THR A 53 -2.50 -12.11 5.34
C THR A 53 -2.18 -10.89 4.48
N GLU A 54 -1.33 -11.03 3.46
CA GLU A 54 -1.01 -9.94 2.53
C GLU A 54 -2.21 -9.50 1.69
N ILE A 55 -3.07 -10.43 1.26
CA ILE A 55 -4.31 -10.10 0.54
C ILE A 55 -5.24 -9.27 1.44
N LEU A 56 -5.42 -9.67 2.69
CA LEU A 56 -6.21 -8.89 3.65
C LEU A 56 -5.58 -7.50 3.87
N LEU A 57 -4.26 -7.44 3.98
CA LEU A 57 -3.55 -6.18 4.16
C LEU A 57 -3.70 -5.25 2.94
N ALA A 58 -3.59 -5.80 1.73
CA ALA A 58 -3.82 -5.08 0.48
C ALA A 58 -5.24 -4.49 0.41
N PHE A 59 -6.24 -5.26 0.84
CA PHE A 59 -7.62 -4.76 0.94
C PHE A 59 -7.74 -3.56 1.88
N PHE A 60 -7.15 -3.63 3.08
CA PHE A 60 -7.15 -2.50 4.02
C PHE A 60 -6.36 -1.30 3.49
N THR A 61 -5.22 -1.53 2.84
CA THR A 61 -4.41 -0.46 2.24
C THR A 61 -5.15 0.28 1.14
N VAL A 62 -5.90 -0.43 0.29
CA VAL A 62 -6.76 0.20 -0.73
C VAL A 62 -7.85 1.04 -0.08
N ILE A 63 -8.46 0.57 1.01
CA ILE A 63 -9.47 1.33 1.76
C ILE A 63 -8.84 2.60 2.35
N ILE A 64 -7.71 2.49 3.05
CA ILE A 64 -7.01 3.62 3.66
C ILE A 64 -6.59 4.65 2.59
N TRP A 65 -6.09 4.18 1.44
CA TRP A 65 -5.75 5.04 0.31
C TRP A 65 -6.97 5.83 -0.18
N ARG A 66 -8.09 5.15 -0.46
CA ARG A 66 -9.33 5.82 -0.90
C ARG A 66 -9.80 6.88 0.09
N TYR A 67 -9.78 6.56 1.39
CA TYR A 67 -10.13 7.53 2.43
C TYR A 67 -9.13 8.70 2.51
N SER A 68 -7.83 8.45 2.31
CA SER A 68 -6.81 9.50 2.31
C SER A 68 -7.03 10.49 1.17
N VAL A 69 -7.31 9.98 -0.04
CA VAL A 69 -7.62 10.80 -1.22
C VAL A 69 -8.90 11.61 -1.01
N GLU A 70 -9.94 11.02 -0.42
CA GLU A 70 -11.16 11.75 -0.08
C GLU A 70 -10.88 12.91 0.89
N LYS A 71 -10.02 12.70 1.90
CA LYS A 71 -9.63 13.76 2.84
C LYS A 71 -8.78 14.84 2.19
N LEU A 72 -7.90 14.48 1.24
CA LEU A 72 -7.15 15.42 0.43
C LEU A 72 -8.07 16.33 -0.39
N ILE A 73 -9.03 15.74 -1.11
CA ILE A 73 -10.01 16.49 -1.94
C ILE A 73 -10.88 17.41 -1.08
N ASN A 74 -11.22 16.98 0.14
CA ASN A 74 -11.95 17.79 1.12
C ASN A 74 -11.08 18.81 1.87
N ASN A 75 -9.81 18.96 1.49
CA ASN A 75 -8.84 19.90 2.08
C ASN A 75 -8.53 19.65 3.57
N ASN A 76 -8.72 18.42 4.04
CA ASN A 76 -8.40 17.99 5.40
C ASN A 76 -7.01 17.32 5.41
N LEU A 77 -5.96 18.14 5.41
CA LEU A 77 -4.57 17.69 5.22
C LEU A 77 -4.02 16.84 6.37
N ILE A 78 -4.39 17.14 7.62
CA ILE A 78 -3.91 16.39 8.80
C ILE A 78 -4.37 14.93 8.75
N PRO A 79 -5.67 14.59 8.65
CA PRO A 79 -6.10 13.21 8.56
C PRO A 79 -5.61 12.52 7.27
N CYS A 80 -5.47 13.26 6.17
CA CYS A 80 -4.84 12.72 4.95
C CYS A 80 -3.40 12.27 5.21
N GLY A 81 -2.58 13.11 5.85
CA GLY A 81 -1.19 12.80 6.17
C GLY A 81 -1.05 11.60 7.11
N LEU A 82 -1.88 11.53 8.16
CA LEU A 82 -1.87 10.41 9.11
C LEU A 82 -2.25 9.08 8.46
N LEU A 83 -3.29 9.07 7.64
CA LEU A 83 -3.70 7.86 6.91
C LEU A 83 -2.67 7.46 5.86
N GLY A 84 -2.08 8.44 5.15
CA GLY A 84 -0.98 8.19 4.23
C GLY A 84 0.22 7.53 4.92
N LEU A 85 0.71 8.11 6.01
CA LEU A 85 1.81 7.54 6.79
C LEU A 85 1.51 6.13 7.31
N LEU A 86 0.28 5.90 7.81
CA LEU A 86 -0.15 4.57 8.22
C LEU A 86 -0.07 3.58 7.04
N ASN A 87 -0.53 3.98 5.86
CA ASN A 87 -0.54 3.14 4.68
C ASN A 87 0.88 2.78 4.20
N TYR A 88 1.81 3.73 4.25
CA TYR A 88 3.22 3.49 3.97
C TYR A 88 3.84 2.46 4.92
N ASN A 89 3.58 2.58 6.23
CA ASN A 89 4.11 1.62 7.20
C ASN A 89 3.54 0.21 6.98
N LEU A 90 2.24 0.12 6.71
CA LEU A 90 1.57 -1.16 6.43
C LEU A 90 2.12 -1.83 5.16
N SER A 91 2.46 -1.07 4.12
CA SER A 91 2.95 -1.62 2.86
C SER A 91 4.45 -1.97 2.86
N ILE A 92 5.29 -1.19 3.55
CA ILE A 92 6.74 -1.41 3.57
C ILE A 92 7.12 -2.67 4.37
N TRP A 93 6.46 -2.91 5.50
CA TRP A 93 6.81 -4.01 6.39
C TRP A 93 6.73 -5.41 5.75
N PRO A 94 5.62 -5.81 5.08
CA PRO A 94 5.54 -7.10 4.39
C PRO A 94 6.55 -7.20 3.25
N LEU A 95 6.80 -6.10 2.53
CA LEU A 95 7.81 -6.07 1.46
C LEU A 95 9.22 -6.37 2.00
N ILE A 96 9.63 -5.72 3.10
CA ILE A 96 10.92 -6.00 3.74
C ILE A 96 10.98 -7.45 4.22
N TYR A 97 9.91 -7.94 4.84
CA TYR A 97 9.85 -9.30 5.35
C TYR A 97 9.99 -10.35 4.24
N ILE A 98 9.29 -10.18 3.12
CA ILE A 98 9.37 -11.15 2.02
C ILE A 98 10.71 -11.07 1.27
N ILE A 99 11.32 -9.89 1.18
CA ILE A 99 12.70 -9.73 0.65
C ILE A 99 13.68 -10.50 1.54
N TYR A 100 13.59 -10.34 2.86
CA TYR A 100 14.44 -11.05 3.81
C TYR A 100 14.30 -12.57 3.67
N LEU A 101 13.06 -13.07 3.62
CA LEU A 101 12.78 -14.49 3.40
C LEU A 101 13.33 -15.03 2.08
N ASN A 102 13.26 -14.27 0.99
CA ASN A 102 13.78 -14.72 -0.31
C ASN A 102 15.31 -14.63 -0.43
N SER A 103 15.96 -13.88 0.46
CA SER A 103 17.43 -13.72 0.49
C SER A 103 18.16 -14.80 1.32
N LEU A 104 17.42 -15.56 2.12
CA LEU A 104 17.88 -16.74 2.85
C LEU A 104 17.84 -17.99 1.95
#